data_AF-A0AAW1SKR6-F1
#
_entry.id   AF-A0AAW1SKR6-F1
#
_cell.length_a   1.000
_cell.length_b   1.000
_cell.length_c   1.000
_cell.angle_alpha   90.00
_cell.angle_beta   90.00
_cell.angle_gamma   90.00
#
_symmetry.space_group_name_H-M   'P 1'
#
loop_
_entity.id
_entity.type
_entity.pdbx_description
1 polymer ?
#
loop_
_entity_poly.entity_id
_entity_poly.type
_entity_poly.pdbx_seq_one_letter_code
_entity_poly.pdbx_strand_id
1 'polypeptide(L)'
;MFIASPGHSGLNAATELDASNSQDAWLGEITLHVMLQARRDLLSFIVVYPQLAKDVARVRLVELQDHILSTYDREISDYAAQLFSRNGIDLVLNCKVTSISKGSVQITYNDGNTVDYPFGACVWATGVAKNPLVTKLQERLPETQRHFRSILTDDYLQVLGSNGSIFAIGDAATIDQPKARQHAARLFVDADINKDGTLELSELRLILKKASAEFSHLEEHATFWKGQQSGHIGETYHDFLYILSYLVCRQQGAKRFGGLERDTLTGNRSQHDASKGMPTAAAGIGEDARLTQEEFADLLGRIDDGLRALPATGQVAGQQGAYLAIC
;
A
#
# COMPACT_ATOMS: atom_id res chain seq x y z
N MET A 1 -16.53 -14.99 20.20
CA MET A 1 -15.40 -15.23 19.29
C MET A 1 -14.69 -13.91 19.05
N PHE A 2 -13.36 -13.89 19.14
CA PHE A 2 -12.53 -12.69 18.95
C PHE A 2 -11.66 -12.85 17.73
N ILE A 3 -11.56 -11.80 16.91
CA ILE A 3 -10.53 -11.71 15.87
C ILE A 3 -9.79 -10.41 16.02
N ALA A 4 -8.47 -10.48 15.98
CA ALA A 4 -7.60 -9.33 16.12
C ALA A 4 -6.92 -8.97 14.79
N SER A 5 -6.81 -7.67 14.55
CA SER A 5 -6.02 -6.99 13.52
C SER A 5 -4.76 -6.34 14.15
N PRO A 6 -3.79 -5.84 13.38
CA PRO A 6 -2.38 -5.95 13.71
C PRO A 6 -1.94 -5.20 14.98
N GLY A 7 -1.15 -5.87 15.81
CA GLY A 7 -0.23 -5.29 16.77
C GLY A 7 1.03 -6.15 16.77
N HIS A 8 2.21 -5.54 16.72
CA HIS A 8 3.47 -6.28 16.72
C HIS A 8 3.63 -7.07 18.02
N SER A 9 3.39 -8.38 17.97
CA SER A 9 4.03 -9.36 18.83
C SER A 9 3.82 -10.75 18.22
N GLY A 10 4.95 -11.41 17.92
CA GLY A 10 4.96 -12.69 17.23
C GLY A 10 4.37 -13.79 18.10
N LEU A 11 3.47 -14.59 17.52
CA LEU A 11 3.11 -15.94 17.96
C LEU A 11 2.52 -16.68 16.76
N ASN A 12 3.07 -17.87 16.50
CA ASN A 12 2.71 -18.75 15.39
C ASN A 12 1.46 -19.57 15.74
N ALA A 13 0.45 -19.58 14.88
CA ALA A 13 -0.32 -20.79 14.50
C ALA A 13 -1.40 -20.43 13.48
N ALA A 14 -1.38 -21.06 12.30
CA ALA A 14 -2.55 -21.19 11.44
C ALA A 14 -2.49 -22.53 10.69
N THR A 15 -3.54 -23.31 10.82
CA THR A 15 -3.89 -24.46 9.98
C THR A 15 -4.76 -23.99 8.82
N GLU A 16 -4.54 -24.60 7.65
CA GLU A 16 -5.14 -24.31 6.34
C GLU A 16 -6.68 -24.38 6.33
N LEU A 17 -7.28 -23.45 5.57
CA LEU A 17 -8.59 -23.61 4.95
C LEU A 17 -8.48 -23.08 3.50
N ASP A 18 -8.81 -23.95 2.57
CA ASP A 18 -8.78 -23.74 1.12
C ASP A 18 -10.02 -22.94 0.67
N ALA A 19 -9.82 -21.89 -0.12
CA ALA A 19 -10.90 -21.10 -0.70
C ALA A 19 -10.48 -20.60 -2.09
N SER A 20 -10.90 -21.33 -3.11
CA SER A 20 -10.82 -20.93 -4.51
C SER A 20 -11.98 -19.99 -4.87
N ASN A 21 -11.66 -18.95 -5.65
CA ASN A 21 -12.54 -17.96 -6.29
C ASN A 21 -13.12 -16.80 -5.45
N SER A 22 -12.30 -15.76 -5.24
CA SER A 22 -12.64 -14.35 -5.54
C SER A 22 -11.37 -13.49 -5.44
N GLN A 23 -11.18 -12.58 -6.40
CA GLN A 23 -10.00 -11.73 -6.51
C GLN A 23 -10.19 -10.44 -5.71
N ASP A 24 -9.28 -10.22 -4.75
CA ASP A 24 -8.75 -8.94 -4.22
C ASP A 24 -8.82 -8.76 -2.68
N ALA A 25 -7.67 -8.42 -2.09
CA ALA A 25 -7.47 -8.08 -0.67
C ALA A 25 -7.82 -9.16 0.40
N TRP A 26 -7.14 -10.31 0.29
CA TRP A 26 -7.32 -11.51 1.12
C TRP A 26 -7.32 -11.31 2.65
N LEU A 27 -6.48 -10.45 3.25
CA LEU A 27 -6.49 -10.30 4.73
C LEU A 27 -7.78 -9.61 5.25
N GLY A 28 -8.29 -8.64 4.49
CA GLY A 28 -9.57 -8.00 4.77
C GLY A 28 -10.74 -8.96 4.52
N GLU A 29 -10.69 -9.69 3.40
CA GLU A 29 -11.74 -10.65 3.02
C GLU A 29 -11.80 -11.87 3.94
N ILE A 30 -10.67 -12.42 4.39
CA ILE A 30 -10.63 -13.53 5.36
C ILE A 30 -11.32 -13.09 6.65
N THR A 31 -10.96 -11.90 7.15
CA THR A 31 -11.58 -11.35 8.36
C THR A 31 -13.09 -11.17 8.17
N LEU A 32 -13.52 -10.67 7.00
CA LEU A 32 -14.93 -10.50 6.68
C LEU A 32 -15.70 -11.83 6.65
N HIS A 33 -15.18 -12.80 5.89
CA HIS A 33 -15.78 -14.11 5.72
C HIS A 33 -15.85 -14.88 7.03
N VAL A 34 -14.75 -14.91 7.79
CA VAL A 34 -14.73 -15.59 9.09
C VAL A 34 -15.73 -14.96 10.05
N MET A 35 -15.86 -13.63 10.06
CA MET A 35 -16.83 -12.94 10.92
C MET A 35 -18.28 -13.25 10.59
N LEU A 36 -18.65 -13.13 9.31
CA LEU A 36 -20.01 -13.41 8.86
C LEU A 36 -20.36 -14.89 9.01
N GLN A 37 -19.42 -15.78 8.68
CA GLN A 37 -19.61 -17.21 8.85
C GLN A 37 -19.74 -17.60 10.32
N ALA A 38 -18.86 -17.10 11.19
CA ALA A 38 -18.96 -17.30 12.63
C ALA A 38 -20.30 -16.83 13.19
N ARG A 39 -20.79 -15.67 12.72
CA ARG A 39 -22.10 -15.16 13.15
C ARG A 39 -23.24 -16.05 12.65
N ARG A 40 -23.20 -16.49 11.39
CA ARG A 40 -24.18 -17.40 10.80
C ARG A 40 -24.25 -18.74 11.55
N ASP A 41 -23.10 -19.32 11.87
CA ASP A 41 -23.02 -20.59 12.59
C ASP A 41 -23.52 -20.44 14.02
N LEU A 42 -23.22 -19.31 14.67
CA LEU A 42 -23.70 -18.99 16.00
C LEU A 42 -25.22 -18.79 16.05
N LEU A 43 -25.81 -18.15 15.04
CA LEU A 43 -27.27 -18.05 14.91
C LEU A 43 -27.90 -19.43 14.68
N SER A 44 -27.30 -20.27 13.85
CA SER A 44 -27.77 -21.64 13.59
C SER A 44 -27.70 -22.49 14.86
N PHE A 45 -26.62 -22.36 15.65
CA PHE A 45 -26.45 -23.04 16.93
C PHE A 45 -27.49 -22.60 17.96
N ILE A 46 -27.83 -21.31 18.01
CA ILE A 46 -28.87 -20.77 18.89
C ILE A 46 -30.25 -21.36 18.59
N VAL A 47 -30.57 -21.64 17.33
CA VAL A 47 -31.83 -22.30 16.94
C VAL A 47 -31.90 -23.71 17.54
N VAL A 48 -30.78 -24.43 17.59
CA VAL A 48 -30.69 -25.79 18.13
C VAL A 48 -30.61 -25.81 19.67
N TYR A 49 -29.96 -24.81 20.27
CA TYR A 49 -29.74 -24.69 21.71
C TYR A 49 -30.25 -23.34 22.27
N PRO A 50 -31.56 -23.07 22.23
CA PRO A 50 -32.14 -21.77 22.60
C PRO A 50 -31.88 -21.34 24.05
N GLN A 51 -31.64 -22.30 24.96
CA GLN A 51 -31.24 -22.05 26.35
C GLN A 51 -29.88 -21.34 26.47
N LEU A 52 -29.01 -21.44 25.46
CA LEU A 52 -27.71 -20.76 25.42
C LEU A 52 -27.79 -19.37 24.76
N ALA A 53 -28.94 -19.03 24.17
CA ALA A 53 -29.11 -17.83 23.35
C ALA A 53 -29.23 -16.53 24.15
N LYS A 54 -29.79 -16.59 25.36
CA LYS A 54 -30.16 -15.39 26.13
C LYS A 54 -28.97 -14.60 26.68
N ASP A 55 -27.80 -15.23 26.86
CA ASP A 55 -26.70 -14.61 27.62
C ASP A 55 -25.28 -14.71 27.02
N VAL A 56 -25.01 -15.52 25.98
CA VAL A 56 -23.65 -16.12 25.88
C VAL A 56 -22.85 -15.77 24.61
N ALA A 57 -23.49 -15.35 23.53
CA ALA A 57 -22.89 -15.50 22.20
C ALA A 57 -22.57 -14.15 21.52
N ARG A 58 -21.48 -13.50 21.94
CA ARG A 58 -20.97 -12.25 21.34
C ARG A 58 -19.81 -12.51 20.38
N VAL A 59 -19.81 -11.80 19.25
CA VAL A 59 -18.72 -11.80 18.26
C VAL A 59 -18.12 -10.40 18.26
N ARG A 60 -16.79 -10.31 18.42
CA ARG A 60 -16.07 -9.03 18.39
C ARG A 60 -14.96 -9.06 17.37
N LEU A 61 -14.86 -7.99 16.58
CA LEU A 61 -13.73 -7.71 15.71
C LEU A 61 -12.89 -6.60 16.34
N VAL A 62 -11.62 -6.89 16.59
CA VAL A 62 -10.64 -5.96 17.12
C VAL A 62 -9.76 -5.48 15.98
N GLU A 63 -9.70 -4.17 15.75
CA GLU A 63 -8.95 -3.54 14.66
C GLU A 63 -8.08 -2.39 15.17
N LEU A 64 -6.85 -2.35 14.66
CA LEU A 64 -5.86 -1.31 14.98
C LEU A 64 -6.29 0.04 14.45
N GLN A 65 -6.83 0.05 13.23
CA GLN A 65 -7.22 1.26 12.54
C GLN A 65 -8.60 1.77 12.98
N ASP A 66 -8.98 2.94 12.50
CA ASP A 66 -10.29 3.56 12.76
C ASP A 66 -11.41 2.99 11.89
N HIS A 67 -11.09 2.05 11.00
CA HIS A 67 -12.01 1.43 10.07
C HIS A 67 -11.52 0.03 9.66
N ILE A 68 -12.43 -0.80 9.17
CA ILE A 68 -12.15 -2.15 8.68
C ILE A 68 -11.89 -2.13 7.18
N LEU A 69 -11.31 -3.19 6.61
CA LEU A 69 -11.08 -3.29 5.17
C LEU A 69 -10.28 -2.11 4.59
N SER A 70 -9.21 -1.68 5.28
CA SER A 70 -8.47 -0.45 4.95
C SER A 70 -7.76 -0.40 3.59
N THR A 71 -7.77 -1.51 2.85
CA THR A 71 -7.33 -1.56 1.45
C THR A 71 -8.42 -1.09 0.47
N TYR A 72 -9.67 -1.01 0.92
CA TYR A 72 -10.82 -0.57 0.15
C TYR A 72 -11.14 0.90 0.43
N ASP A 73 -11.89 1.51 -0.49
CA ASP A 73 -12.40 2.87 -0.32
C ASP A 73 -13.28 3.01 0.92
N ARG A 74 -13.30 4.24 1.47
CA ARG A 74 -13.96 4.51 2.75
C ARG A 74 -15.45 4.18 2.73
N GLU A 75 -16.13 4.41 1.61
CA GLU A 75 -17.54 4.09 1.44
C GLU A 75 -17.84 2.59 1.60
N ILE A 76 -16.97 1.72 1.06
CA ILE A 76 -17.10 0.25 1.16
C ILE A 76 -16.84 -0.19 2.60
N SER A 77 -15.78 0.35 3.22
CA SER A 77 -15.46 0.10 4.62
C SER A 77 -16.62 0.48 5.55
N ASP A 78 -17.17 1.68 5.38
CA ASP A 78 -18.26 2.20 6.22
C ASP A 78 -19.54 1.37 6.03
N TYR A 79 -19.85 0.98 4.79
CA TYR A 79 -20.94 0.05 4.49
C TYR A 79 -20.76 -1.29 5.20
N ALA A 80 -19.57 -1.88 5.13
CA ALA A 80 -19.25 -3.14 5.80
C ALA A 80 -19.37 -3.03 7.32
N ALA A 81 -18.91 -1.91 7.91
CA ALA A 81 -19.03 -1.65 9.34
C ALA A 81 -20.49 -1.55 9.80
N GLN A 82 -21.35 -0.91 9.00
CA GLN A 82 -22.78 -0.86 9.25
C GLN A 82 -23.42 -2.25 9.13
N LEU A 83 -23.04 -3.04 8.11
CA LEU A 83 -23.51 -4.41 7.94
C LEU A 83 -23.15 -5.27 9.16
N PHE A 84 -21.93 -5.16 9.68
CA PHE A 84 -21.47 -5.90 10.86
C PHE A 84 -22.26 -5.52 12.11
N SER A 85 -22.45 -4.22 12.32
CA SER A 85 -23.24 -3.68 13.42
C SER A 85 -24.68 -4.20 13.37
N ARG A 86 -25.34 -4.17 12.20
CA ARG A 86 -26.70 -4.72 12.02
C ARG A 86 -26.78 -6.23 12.30
N ASN A 87 -25.71 -6.96 12.03
CA ASN A 87 -25.63 -8.39 12.30
C ASN A 87 -25.25 -8.71 13.75
N GLY A 88 -25.05 -7.71 14.63
CA GLY A 88 -24.70 -7.91 16.04
C GLY A 88 -23.24 -8.36 16.25
N ILE A 89 -22.34 -7.90 15.37
CA ILE A 89 -20.89 -8.04 15.54
C ILE A 89 -20.38 -6.73 16.16
N ASP A 90 -19.73 -6.80 17.32
CA ASP A 90 -19.16 -5.62 17.97
C ASP A 90 -17.83 -5.26 17.29
N LEU A 91 -17.73 -4.05 16.74
CA LEU A 91 -16.47 -3.50 16.23
C LEU A 91 -15.72 -2.77 17.35
N VAL A 92 -14.48 -3.17 17.59
CA VAL A 92 -13.57 -2.58 18.56
C VAL A 92 -12.39 -2.02 17.78
N LEU A 93 -12.48 -0.74 17.42
CA LEU A 93 -11.55 -0.06 16.52
C LEU A 93 -10.53 0.78 17.31
N ASN A 94 -9.51 1.31 16.63
CA ASN A 94 -8.48 2.17 17.23
C ASN A 94 -7.78 1.53 18.43
N CYS A 95 -7.52 0.23 18.38
CA CYS A 95 -6.95 -0.50 19.50
C CYS A 95 -6.06 -1.66 19.06
N LYS A 96 -5.09 -2.01 19.88
CA LYS A 96 -4.20 -3.15 19.64
C LYS A 96 -4.38 -4.20 20.72
N VAL A 97 -4.29 -5.47 20.34
CA VAL A 97 -4.12 -6.56 21.32
C VAL A 97 -2.71 -6.46 21.91
N THR A 98 -2.61 -6.46 23.23
CA THR A 98 -1.33 -6.39 23.95
C THR A 98 -0.95 -7.71 24.60
N SER A 99 -1.93 -8.48 25.07
CA SER A 99 -1.70 -9.82 25.61
C SER A 99 -2.92 -10.73 25.44
N ILE A 100 -2.65 -12.03 25.35
CA ILE A 100 -3.68 -13.07 25.31
C ILE A 100 -3.42 -14.00 26.49
N SER A 101 -4.43 -14.16 27.33
CA SER A 101 -4.43 -15.08 28.46
C SER A 101 -5.49 -16.16 28.27
N LYS A 102 -5.55 -17.15 29.18
CA LYS A 102 -6.56 -18.20 29.12
C LYS A 102 -7.96 -17.61 29.32
N GLY A 103 -8.71 -17.50 28.23
CA GLY A 103 -10.10 -17.02 28.23
C GLY A 103 -10.27 -15.50 28.27
N SER A 104 -9.21 -14.72 28.10
CA SER A 104 -9.28 -13.26 28.01
C SER A 104 -8.24 -12.68 27.07
N VAL A 105 -8.59 -11.58 26.42
CA VAL A 105 -7.69 -10.78 25.59
C VAL A 105 -7.63 -9.37 26.16
N GLN A 106 -6.41 -8.87 26.34
CA GLN A 106 -6.17 -7.49 26.72
C GLN A 106 -5.99 -6.65 25.47
N ILE A 107 -6.72 -5.54 25.42
CA ILE A 107 -6.58 -4.55 24.36
C ILE A 107 -6.21 -3.19 24.94
N THR A 108 -5.36 -2.45 24.24
CA THR A 108 -5.04 -1.06 24.55
C THR A 108 -5.53 -0.19 23.40
N TYR A 109 -6.39 0.76 23.70
CA TYR A 109 -6.88 1.78 22.78
C TYR A 109 -5.80 2.83 22.51
N ASN A 110 -5.95 3.57 21.42
CA ASN A 110 -5.01 4.61 21.01
C ASN A 110 -4.91 5.78 22.00
N ASP A 111 -5.89 5.96 22.89
CA ASP A 111 -5.86 6.92 24.00
C ASP A 111 -5.08 6.41 25.23
N GLY A 112 -4.54 5.19 25.18
CA GLY A 112 -3.81 4.54 26.25
C GLY A 112 -4.69 3.73 27.21
N ASN A 113 -6.02 3.80 27.09
CA ASN A 113 -6.92 3.01 27.93
C ASN A 113 -6.76 1.51 27.63
N THR A 114 -6.73 0.68 28.67
CA THR A 114 -6.55 -0.77 28.53
C THR A 114 -7.74 -1.50 29.12
N VAL A 115 -8.31 -2.44 28.36
CA VAL A 115 -9.52 -3.18 28.71
C VAL A 115 -9.30 -4.67 28.45
N ASP A 116 -9.77 -5.51 29.37
CA ASP A 116 -9.79 -6.95 29.20
C ASP A 116 -11.17 -7.42 28.73
N TYR A 117 -11.18 -8.24 27.67
CA TYR A 117 -12.39 -8.86 27.16
C TYR A 117 -12.36 -10.39 27.33
N PRO A 118 -13.40 -11.00 27.92
CA PRO A 118 -13.48 -12.45 28.04
C PRO A 118 -13.84 -13.09 26.70
N PHE A 119 -13.25 -14.26 26.41
CA PHE A 119 -13.54 -15.04 25.22
C PHE A 119 -13.62 -16.55 25.48
N GLY A 120 -14.51 -17.23 24.75
CA GLY A 120 -14.50 -18.70 24.64
C GLY A 120 -13.72 -19.23 23.43
N ALA A 121 -13.58 -18.41 22.39
CA ALA A 121 -12.80 -18.70 21.20
C ALA A 121 -12.12 -17.44 20.67
N CYS A 122 -10.85 -17.55 20.27
CA CYS A 122 -10.05 -16.50 19.67
C CYS A 122 -9.49 -17.03 18.34
N VAL A 123 -9.64 -16.25 17.28
CA VAL A 123 -9.13 -16.53 15.94
C VAL A 123 -8.22 -15.38 15.56
N TRP A 124 -6.95 -15.66 15.28
CA TRP A 124 -5.98 -14.64 14.94
C TRP A 124 -5.78 -14.62 13.42
N ALA A 125 -6.30 -13.58 12.75
CA ALA A 125 -6.33 -13.50 11.28
C ALA A 125 -5.38 -12.41 10.73
N THR A 126 -4.33 -12.07 11.49
CA THR A 126 -3.42 -10.97 11.15
C THR A 126 -1.96 -11.33 11.41
N GLY A 127 -1.04 -10.56 10.83
CA GLY A 127 0.38 -10.66 11.08
C GLY A 127 1.05 -11.79 10.30
N VAL A 128 1.71 -11.42 9.20
CA VAL A 128 2.60 -12.33 8.47
C VAL A 128 4.01 -12.20 9.06
N ALA A 129 4.58 -13.33 9.45
CA ALA A 129 5.95 -13.43 9.92
C ALA A 129 6.85 -14.04 8.84
N LYS A 130 8.13 -13.64 8.83
CA LYS A 130 9.14 -14.21 7.94
C LYS A 130 9.32 -15.70 8.25
N ASN A 131 9.26 -16.55 7.23
CA ASN A 131 9.47 -18.00 7.39
C ASN A 131 10.92 -18.29 7.84
N PRO A 132 11.15 -19.22 8.80
CA PRO A 132 12.51 -19.59 9.24
C PRO A 132 13.46 -20.03 8.11
N LEU A 133 12.94 -20.64 7.04
CA LEU A 133 13.75 -21.02 5.87
C LEU A 133 14.29 -19.78 5.15
N VAL A 134 13.48 -18.73 5.01
CA VAL A 134 13.91 -17.45 4.42
C VAL A 134 15.05 -16.87 5.25
N THR A 135 14.92 -16.81 6.57
CA THR A 135 15.98 -16.32 7.47
C THR A 135 17.29 -17.07 7.25
N LYS A 136 17.25 -18.41 7.23
CA LYS A 136 18.44 -19.24 7.01
C LYS A 136 19.07 -19.02 5.64
N LEU A 137 18.27 -18.79 4.61
CA LEU A 137 18.78 -18.52 3.26
C LEU A 137 19.45 -17.15 3.19
N GLN A 138 18.89 -16.12 3.83
CA GLN A 138 19.52 -14.80 3.91
C GLN A 138 20.88 -14.85 4.61
N GLU A 139 20.98 -15.60 5.70
CA GLU A 139 22.25 -15.83 6.42
C GLU A 139 23.32 -16.51 5.56
N ARG A 140 22.92 -17.29 4.56
CA ARG A 140 23.83 -17.97 3.63
C ARG A 140 24.26 -17.10 2.45
N LEU A 141 23.51 -16.05 2.15
CA LEU A 141 23.75 -15.11 1.04
C LEU A 141 23.78 -13.65 1.54
N PRO A 142 24.63 -13.31 2.54
CA PRO A 142 24.52 -12.05 3.27
C PRO A 142 24.82 -10.79 2.43
N GLU A 143 25.65 -10.92 1.39
CA GLU A 143 26.06 -9.80 0.52
C GLU A 143 24.89 -9.23 -0.30
N THR A 144 23.96 -10.10 -0.72
CA THR A 144 22.84 -9.76 -1.59
C THR A 144 21.50 -9.72 -0.85
N GLN A 145 21.31 -10.52 0.20
CA GLN A 145 20.02 -10.72 0.84
C GLN A 145 19.79 -9.79 2.05
N ARG A 146 19.61 -8.49 1.77
CA ARG A 146 19.52 -7.43 2.79
C ARG A 146 18.10 -7.04 3.21
N HIS A 147 17.07 -7.56 2.54
CA HIS A 147 15.69 -7.18 2.83
C HIS A 147 15.18 -7.77 4.15
N PHE A 148 14.49 -6.97 4.97
CA PHE A 148 14.18 -7.35 6.35
C PHE A 148 13.19 -8.53 6.45
N ARG A 149 12.26 -8.68 5.49
CA ARG A 149 11.13 -9.62 5.55
C ARG A 149 11.16 -10.78 4.56
N SER A 150 11.88 -10.63 3.44
CA SER A 150 11.73 -11.49 2.25
C SER A 150 13.07 -11.68 1.55
N ILE A 151 13.18 -12.72 0.72
CA ILE A 151 14.32 -12.92 -0.19
C ILE A 151 14.24 -11.89 -1.33
N LEU A 152 15.36 -11.26 -1.66
CA LEU A 152 15.51 -10.42 -2.83
C LEU A 152 15.75 -11.26 -4.07
N THR A 153 14.99 -10.97 -5.12
CA THR A 153 15.16 -11.52 -6.46
C THR A 153 15.47 -10.44 -7.48
N ASP A 154 15.97 -10.81 -8.65
CA ASP A 154 15.96 -9.94 -9.84
C ASP A 154 14.57 -9.93 -10.50
N ASP A 155 14.47 -9.22 -11.64
CA ASP A 155 13.25 -9.10 -12.47
C ASP A 155 12.80 -10.43 -13.10
N TYR A 156 13.66 -11.45 -13.12
CA TYR A 156 13.38 -12.81 -13.59
C TYR A 156 13.05 -13.76 -12.43
N LEU A 157 12.86 -13.23 -11.22
CA LEU A 157 12.58 -13.97 -10.00
C LEU A 157 13.76 -14.89 -9.55
N GLN A 158 14.94 -14.62 -10.12
CA GLN A 158 16.31 -14.99 -9.77
C GLN A 158 16.68 -14.62 -8.33
N VAL A 159 16.84 -15.55 -7.37
CA VAL A 159 17.37 -15.18 -6.04
C VAL A 159 18.76 -14.57 -6.17
N LEU A 160 18.92 -13.32 -5.74
CA LEU A 160 20.20 -12.61 -5.85
C LEU A 160 21.30 -13.33 -5.05
N GLY A 161 22.45 -13.55 -5.69
CA GLY A 161 23.58 -14.30 -5.10
C GLY A 161 23.48 -15.82 -5.22
N SER A 162 22.40 -16.36 -5.80
CA SER A 162 22.26 -17.80 -6.04
C SER A 162 22.92 -18.30 -7.34
N ASN A 163 23.49 -17.40 -8.15
CA ASN A 163 24.01 -17.71 -9.49
C ASN A 163 22.96 -18.39 -10.41
N GLY A 164 21.70 -17.97 -10.31
CA GLY A 164 20.59 -18.50 -11.10
C GLY A 164 20.12 -19.90 -10.73
N SER A 165 20.61 -20.46 -9.61
CA SER A 165 20.23 -21.81 -9.17
C SER A 165 18.93 -21.87 -8.36
N ILE A 166 18.47 -20.72 -7.85
CA ILE A 166 17.29 -20.64 -6.97
C ILE A 166 16.36 -19.55 -7.47
N PHE A 167 15.07 -19.86 -7.56
CA PHE A 167 13.99 -18.92 -7.83
C PHE A 167 13.10 -18.78 -6.59
N ALA A 168 12.49 -17.61 -6.39
CA ALA A 168 11.57 -17.37 -5.28
C ALA A 168 10.41 -16.46 -5.70
N ILE A 169 9.19 -16.78 -5.24
CA ILE A 169 7.95 -16.08 -5.60
C ILE A 169 7.02 -15.92 -4.38
N GLY A 170 5.98 -15.11 -4.53
CA GLY A 170 4.96 -14.88 -3.51
C GLY A 170 5.50 -14.16 -2.26
N ASP A 171 4.82 -14.31 -1.14
CA ASP A 171 5.08 -13.58 0.11
C ASP A 171 6.51 -13.75 0.67
N ALA A 172 7.19 -14.83 0.30
CA ALA A 172 8.56 -15.11 0.71
C ALA A 172 9.62 -14.30 -0.05
N ALA A 173 9.25 -13.65 -1.16
CA ALA A 173 10.15 -12.96 -2.06
C ALA A 173 9.71 -11.52 -2.34
N THR A 174 10.66 -10.68 -2.73
CA THR A 174 10.41 -9.36 -3.31
C THR A 174 11.45 -9.11 -4.38
N ILE A 175 11.03 -8.47 -5.48
CA ILE A 175 11.95 -8.06 -6.55
C ILE A 175 12.77 -6.87 -6.03
N ASP A 176 14.08 -6.92 -6.24
CA ASP A 176 14.98 -5.81 -5.95
C ASP A 176 14.76 -4.71 -6.99
N GLN A 177 14.45 -3.51 -6.52
CA GLN A 177 14.16 -2.36 -7.37
C GLN A 177 15.28 -1.33 -7.16
N PRO A 178 16.31 -1.33 -8.03
CA PRO A 178 17.42 -0.39 -7.89
C PRO A 178 16.94 1.05 -8.10
N LYS A 179 17.51 1.97 -7.32
CA LYS A 179 17.12 3.39 -7.35
C LYS A 179 17.85 4.13 -8.47
N ALA A 180 17.11 4.65 -9.45
CA ALA A 180 17.66 5.38 -10.58
C ALA A 180 18.41 6.65 -10.15
N ARG A 181 17.99 7.31 -9.06
CA ARG A 181 18.65 8.49 -8.48
C ARG A 181 20.13 8.27 -8.20
N GLN A 182 20.51 7.06 -7.76
CA GLN A 182 21.91 6.74 -7.45
C GLN A 182 22.80 6.78 -8.72
N HIS A 183 22.18 6.64 -9.89
CA HIS A 183 22.84 6.65 -11.19
C HIS A 183 22.59 7.96 -11.97
N ALA A 184 21.99 8.97 -11.33
CA ALA A 184 21.57 10.21 -11.99
C ALA A 184 22.71 10.90 -12.74
N ALA A 185 23.92 10.96 -12.18
CA ALA A 185 25.07 11.58 -12.85
C ALA A 185 25.45 10.86 -14.15
N ARG A 186 25.48 9.52 -14.15
CA ARG A 186 25.75 8.71 -15.35
C ARG A 186 24.63 8.91 -16.38
N LEU A 187 23.38 8.81 -15.92
CA LEU A 187 22.21 8.94 -16.78
C LEU A 187 22.11 10.34 -17.40
N PHE A 188 22.50 11.38 -16.67
CA PHE A 188 22.50 12.76 -17.17
C PHE A 188 23.51 12.93 -18.33
N VAL A 189 24.74 12.42 -18.16
CA VAL A 189 25.77 12.47 -19.22
C VAL A 189 25.33 11.71 -20.47
N ASP A 190 24.64 10.59 -20.29
CA ASP A 190 24.07 9.80 -21.38
C ASP A 190 22.88 10.50 -22.09
N ALA A 191 22.19 11.40 -21.38
CA ALA A 191 21.01 12.12 -21.84
C ALA A 191 21.35 13.44 -22.54
N ASP A 192 22.35 14.16 -22.05
CA ASP A 192 22.80 15.46 -22.56
C ASP A 192 23.58 15.26 -23.88
N ILE A 193 22.84 15.06 -24.97
CA ILE A 193 23.39 14.74 -26.30
C ILE A 193 24.06 15.97 -26.89
N ASN A 194 23.44 17.14 -26.70
CA ASN A 194 23.93 18.41 -27.22
C ASN A 194 25.08 19.00 -26.37
N LYS A 195 25.31 18.48 -25.15
CA LYS A 195 26.34 18.89 -24.20
C LYS A 195 26.19 20.34 -23.74
N ASP A 196 24.96 20.82 -23.63
CA ASP A 196 24.66 22.17 -23.19
C ASP A 196 24.54 22.31 -21.65
N GLY A 197 24.69 21.20 -20.93
CA GLY A 197 24.64 21.15 -19.47
C GLY A 197 23.22 21.16 -18.92
N THR A 198 22.22 21.02 -19.78
CA THR A 198 20.80 20.89 -19.43
C THR A 198 20.14 19.77 -20.24
N LEU A 199 19.01 19.25 -19.76
CA LEU A 199 18.21 18.28 -20.51
C LEU A 199 16.93 18.93 -21.02
N GLU A 200 16.74 18.84 -22.33
CA GLU A 200 15.45 19.12 -22.95
C GLU A 200 14.48 17.95 -22.77
N LEU A 201 13.18 18.19 -22.95
CA LEU A 201 12.14 17.17 -22.77
C LEU A 201 12.34 15.94 -23.69
N SER A 202 12.85 16.17 -24.90
CA SER A 202 13.16 15.13 -25.88
C SER A 202 14.29 14.20 -25.39
N GLU A 203 15.36 14.78 -24.83
CA GLU A 203 16.50 14.09 -24.23
C GLU A 203 16.07 13.32 -22.97
N LEU A 204 15.34 13.99 -22.08
CA LEU A 204 14.78 13.40 -20.87
C LEU A 204 13.95 12.15 -21.18
N ARG A 205 13.06 12.24 -22.17
CA ARG A 205 12.22 11.13 -22.58
C ARG A 205 13.03 9.97 -23.15
N LEU A 206 14.01 10.28 -23.99
CA LEU A 206 14.87 9.27 -24.59
C LEU A 206 15.66 8.53 -23.51
N ILE A 207 16.22 9.25 -22.53
CA ILE A 207 16.96 8.62 -21.45
C ILE A 207 16.06 7.80 -20.53
N LEU A 208 14.86 8.27 -20.16
CA LEU A 208 13.94 7.47 -19.34
C LEU A 208 13.55 6.17 -20.03
N LYS A 209 13.30 6.21 -21.36
CA LYS A 209 13.01 5.01 -22.15
C LYS A 209 14.22 4.08 -22.29
N LYS A 210 15.42 4.62 -22.47
CA LYS A 210 16.65 3.81 -22.57
C LYS A 210 16.97 3.16 -21.23
N ALA A 211 16.85 3.93 -20.15
CA ALA A 211 17.13 3.53 -18.79
C ALA A 211 16.08 2.55 -18.24
N SER A 212 14.88 2.46 -18.85
CA SER A 212 13.86 1.50 -18.40
C SER A 212 14.24 0.04 -18.56
N ALA A 213 15.25 -0.26 -19.40
CA ALA A 213 15.85 -1.60 -19.48
C ALA A 213 16.60 -2.00 -18.20
N GLU A 214 17.07 -1.03 -17.40
CA GLU A 214 17.77 -1.23 -16.13
C GLU A 214 16.90 -0.84 -14.92
N PHE A 215 15.99 0.11 -15.10
CA PHE A 215 15.09 0.67 -14.09
C PHE A 215 13.65 0.61 -14.60
N SER A 216 13.03 -0.57 -14.51
CA SER A 216 11.73 -0.88 -15.13
C SER A 216 10.62 0.15 -14.85
N HIS A 217 10.63 0.75 -13.66
CA HIS A 217 9.67 1.79 -13.25
C HIS A 217 9.77 3.10 -14.05
N LEU A 218 10.87 3.35 -14.77
CA LEU A 218 10.99 4.53 -15.63
C LEU A 218 10.14 4.44 -16.91
N GLU A 219 9.70 3.24 -17.32
CA GLU A 219 8.97 3.04 -18.57
C GLU A 219 7.62 3.75 -18.60
N GLU A 220 6.87 3.70 -17.50
CA GLU A 220 5.57 4.36 -17.38
C GLU A 220 5.72 5.88 -17.56
N HIS A 221 6.75 6.47 -16.94
CA HIS A 221 7.06 7.89 -17.06
C HIS A 221 7.53 8.27 -18.48
N ALA A 222 8.24 7.38 -19.18
CA ALA A 222 8.64 7.60 -20.56
C ALA A 222 7.48 7.51 -21.58
N THR A 223 6.47 6.69 -21.28
CA THR A 223 5.32 6.40 -22.16
C THR A 223 4.14 7.35 -21.92
N PHE A 224 3.95 7.86 -20.71
CA PHE A 224 2.90 8.86 -20.38
C PHE A 224 2.96 10.07 -21.34
N TRP A 225 4.15 10.47 -21.77
CA TRP A 225 4.37 11.53 -22.76
C TRP A 225 4.02 11.16 -24.22
N LYS A 226 3.45 9.97 -24.52
CA LYS A 226 2.91 9.61 -25.85
C LYS A 226 1.44 10.00 -26.03
N GLY A 227 0.67 10.13 -24.95
CA GLY A 227 -0.80 10.13 -24.99
C GLY A 227 -1.49 11.41 -25.45
N GLN A 228 -0.80 12.53 -25.64
CA GLN A 228 -1.42 13.86 -25.83
C GLN A 228 -1.18 14.51 -27.20
N GLN A 229 -0.93 13.73 -28.25
CA GLN A 229 -0.83 14.26 -29.63
C GLN A 229 -2.15 14.24 -30.41
N SER A 230 -3.25 13.76 -29.83
CA SER A 230 -4.55 13.70 -30.50
C SER A 230 -5.62 14.51 -29.77
N GLY A 231 -5.73 15.79 -30.14
CA GLY A 231 -6.94 16.60 -29.99
C GLY A 231 -6.97 17.57 -28.80
N HIS A 232 -6.96 18.87 -29.11
CA HIS A 232 -7.19 20.04 -28.25
C HIS A 232 -6.00 20.54 -27.41
N ILE A 233 -5.34 21.56 -27.97
CA ILE A 233 -4.17 22.31 -27.47
C ILE A 233 -4.57 23.30 -26.35
N GLY A 234 -5.52 22.93 -25.48
CA GLY A 234 -6.11 23.86 -24.50
C GLY A 234 -6.05 23.41 -23.03
N GLU A 235 -5.85 22.12 -22.77
CA GLU A 235 -5.88 21.56 -21.40
C GLU A 235 -4.62 20.73 -21.05
N THR A 236 -3.65 20.68 -21.97
CA THR A 236 -2.40 19.92 -21.88
C THR A 236 -1.34 20.52 -20.94
N TYR A 237 -1.46 21.79 -20.56
CA TYR A 237 -0.55 22.45 -19.62
C TYR A 237 -0.91 22.23 -18.16
N HIS A 238 -2.19 21.95 -17.87
CA HIS A 238 -2.65 21.83 -16.50
C HIS A 238 -2.08 20.59 -15.83
N ASP A 239 -1.94 19.44 -16.50
CA ASP A 239 -1.48 18.20 -15.85
C ASP A 239 0.04 18.12 -15.62
N PHE A 240 0.86 18.67 -16.50
CA PHE A 240 2.33 18.72 -16.32
C PHE A 240 2.71 19.71 -15.21
N LEU A 241 2.09 20.90 -15.21
CA LEU A 241 2.24 21.88 -14.13
C LEU A 241 1.52 21.42 -12.86
N TYR A 242 0.45 20.63 -12.95
CA TYR A 242 -0.16 19.99 -11.79
C TYR A 242 0.82 19.00 -11.21
N ILE A 243 1.42 18.07 -11.95
CA ILE A 243 2.38 17.12 -11.37
C ILE A 243 3.64 17.83 -10.86
N LEU A 244 4.24 18.79 -11.58
CA LEU A 244 5.37 19.57 -11.04
C LEU A 244 4.97 20.43 -9.82
N SER A 245 3.80 21.09 -9.83
CA SER A 245 3.32 21.87 -8.68
C SER A 245 2.81 20.99 -7.53
N TYR A 246 2.29 19.79 -7.77
CA TYR A 246 1.86 18.82 -6.77
C TYR A 246 3.08 18.16 -6.11
N LEU A 247 4.13 17.92 -6.90
CA LEU A 247 5.43 17.43 -6.43
C LEU A 247 6.27 18.53 -5.75
N VAL A 248 6.06 19.82 -6.06
CA VAL A 248 6.76 20.98 -5.45
C VAL A 248 5.98 21.61 -4.27
N CYS A 249 4.66 21.76 -4.31
CA CYS A 249 3.83 22.38 -3.25
C CYS A 249 3.70 21.56 -1.96
N ARG A 250 4.09 20.28 -1.94
CA ARG A 250 4.17 19.51 -0.69
C ARG A 250 5.28 20.03 0.26
N GLN A 251 6.10 20.99 -0.20
CA GLN A 251 7.15 21.67 0.59
C GLN A 251 6.65 22.62 1.68
N GLN A 252 5.35 22.94 1.80
CA GLN A 252 4.86 23.78 2.91
C GLN A 252 3.76 23.04 3.68
N GLY A 253 4.07 22.65 4.92
CA GLY A 253 3.27 21.73 5.74
C GLY A 253 1.77 22.07 5.81
N ALA A 254 0.97 21.35 5.02
CA ALA A 254 -0.48 21.33 5.12
C ALA A 254 -0.96 19.93 5.55
N LYS A 255 -1.96 19.94 6.42
CA LYS A 255 -2.45 18.86 7.28
C LYS A 255 -2.99 17.64 6.49
N ARG A 256 -3.02 16.50 7.19
CA ARG A 256 -3.69 15.25 6.78
C ARG A 256 -5.05 15.51 6.13
N PHE A 257 -5.30 14.86 5.00
CA PHE A 257 -6.62 14.73 4.39
C PHE A 257 -7.50 13.87 5.33
N GLY A 258 -8.20 14.53 6.25
CA GLY A 258 -8.96 13.88 7.32
C GLY A 258 -9.47 14.84 8.40
N GLY A 259 -9.70 16.11 8.05
CA GLY A 259 -10.22 17.08 9.00
C GLY A 259 -10.51 18.42 8.35
N LEU A 260 -11.67 18.55 7.71
CA LEU A 260 -12.51 19.75 7.63
C LEU A 260 -13.73 19.46 6.74
N GLU A 261 -14.70 18.74 7.31
CA GLU A 261 -16.11 19.03 7.00
C GLU A 261 -16.93 18.88 8.28
N ARG A 262 -16.84 19.93 9.10
CA ARG A 262 -17.93 20.40 9.95
C ARG A 262 -17.85 21.90 9.88
N ASP A 263 -18.62 22.47 8.97
CA ASP A 263 -19.35 23.73 9.17
C ASP A 263 -20.33 23.88 8.01
N THR A 264 -21.35 23.01 8.03
CA THR A 264 -22.63 23.39 7.45
C THR A 264 -23.25 24.45 8.36
N LEU A 265 -23.74 25.53 7.72
CA LEU A 265 -24.81 26.44 8.20
C LEU A 265 -24.33 27.67 8.99
N THR A 266 -24.12 28.79 8.28
CA THR A 266 -24.97 29.99 8.42
C THR A 266 -24.64 31.03 7.34
N GLY A 267 -25.64 31.35 6.51
CA GLY A 267 -26.01 32.73 6.18
C GLY A 267 -25.11 33.61 5.28
N ASN A 268 -25.65 33.87 4.07
CA ASN A 268 -25.64 35.14 3.33
C ASN A 268 -24.37 35.66 2.63
N ARG A 269 -24.58 35.99 1.33
CA ARG A 269 -24.05 37.11 0.50
C ARG A 269 -22.52 37.30 0.49
N SER A 270 -21.83 37.52 -0.63
CA SER A 270 -22.12 38.26 -1.86
C SER A 270 -20.93 38.06 -2.81
N GLN A 271 -21.13 38.30 -4.10
CA GLN A 271 -20.06 38.52 -5.09
C GLN A 271 -19.00 39.49 -4.53
N HIS A 272 -17.72 39.10 -4.49
CA HIS A 272 -16.54 39.91 -4.87
C HIS A 272 -15.21 39.19 -4.52
N ASP A 273 -14.20 39.48 -5.35
CA ASP A 273 -12.76 39.29 -5.17
C ASP A 273 -12.15 37.89 -5.38
N ALA A 274 -12.06 37.55 -6.67
CA ALA A 274 -10.93 36.84 -7.24
C ALA A 274 -9.66 37.70 -7.18
N SER A 275 -9.03 37.81 -6.00
CA SER A 275 -7.62 38.22 -5.88
C SER A 275 -7.16 38.10 -4.42
N LYS A 276 -6.39 37.06 -4.09
CA LYS A 276 -5.38 37.10 -3.02
C LYS A 276 -4.52 35.82 -2.98
N GLY A 277 -3.30 35.96 -3.48
CA GLY A 277 -2.10 35.45 -2.80
C GLY A 277 -1.70 34.00 -3.03
N MET A 278 -1.43 33.61 -4.28
CA MET A 278 -0.57 32.45 -4.59
C MET A 278 0.89 32.88 -4.45
N PRO A 279 1.79 32.11 -3.79
CA PRO A 279 3.19 32.47 -3.71
C PRO A 279 3.80 32.43 -5.11
N THR A 280 4.28 33.59 -5.54
CA THR A 280 5.00 33.84 -6.79
C THR A 280 6.36 33.13 -6.76
N ALA A 281 6.41 31.88 -7.21
CA ALA A 281 7.66 31.20 -7.55
C ALA A 281 7.51 30.23 -8.74
N ALA A 282 6.35 30.19 -9.40
CA ALA A 282 6.07 29.32 -10.55
C ALA A 282 5.80 30.12 -11.85
N ALA A 283 6.52 31.22 -12.04
CA ALA A 283 6.46 31.99 -13.28
C ALA A 283 7.70 31.64 -14.13
N GLY A 284 7.53 30.73 -15.12
CA GLY A 284 8.47 30.61 -16.23
C GLY A 284 8.94 29.21 -16.62
N ILE A 285 8.05 28.23 -16.82
CA ILE A 285 8.45 26.95 -17.42
C ILE A 285 7.54 26.68 -18.64
N GLY A 286 7.98 27.14 -19.81
CA GLY A 286 7.38 26.90 -21.13
C GLY A 286 7.96 25.66 -21.81
N GLU A 287 7.67 25.44 -23.10
CA GLU A 287 8.23 24.33 -23.91
C GLU A 287 9.78 24.27 -23.92
N ASP A 288 10.44 25.35 -23.52
CA ASP A 288 11.89 25.48 -23.33
C ASP A 288 12.39 25.02 -21.94
N ALA A 289 11.60 24.19 -21.24
CA ALA A 289 11.93 23.67 -19.92
C ALA A 289 13.21 22.83 -19.99
N ARG A 290 14.28 23.35 -19.40
CA ARG A 290 15.61 22.75 -19.34
C ARG A 290 15.88 22.29 -17.91
N LEU A 291 16.22 21.02 -17.74
CA LEU A 291 16.56 20.45 -16.44
C LEU A 291 18.07 20.46 -16.25
N THR A 292 18.53 21.06 -15.16
CA THR A 292 19.90 20.90 -14.70
C THR A 292 20.14 19.49 -14.16
N GLN A 293 21.40 19.12 -13.95
CA GLN A 293 21.77 17.83 -13.39
C GLN A 293 21.16 17.58 -12.00
N GLU A 294 21.08 18.62 -11.17
CA GLU A 294 20.49 18.52 -9.83
C GLU A 294 18.98 18.27 -9.91
N GLU A 295 18.27 19.01 -10.76
CA GLU A 295 16.82 18.85 -10.96
C GLU A 295 16.47 17.49 -11.57
N PHE A 296 17.31 16.98 -12.49
CA PHE A 296 17.16 15.63 -13.02
C PHE A 296 17.37 14.55 -11.94
N ALA A 297 18.38 14.70 -11.08
CA ALA A 297 18.58 13.78 -9.97
C ALA A 297 17.42 13.80 -8.96
N ASP A 298 16.85 14.97 -8.70
CA ASP A 298 15.68 15.12 -7.84
C ASP A 298 14.42 14.51 -8.47
N LEU A 299 14.25 14.66 -9.79
CA LEU A 299 13.17 14.01 -10.53
C LEU A 299 13.25 12.48 -10.39
N LEU A 300 14.41 11.89 -10.66
CA LEU A 300 14.63 10.45 -10.49
C LEU A 300 14.40 10.01 -9.04
N GLY A 301 14.80 10.83 -8.07
CA GLY A 301 14.53 10.57 -6.66
C GLY A 301 13.05 10.49 -6.32
N ARG A 302 12.24 11.38 -6.87
CA ARG A 302 10.79 11.38 -6.68
C ARG A 302 10.13 10.19 -7.37
N ILE A 303 10.61 9.82 -8.55
CA ILE A 303 10.17 8.61 -9.25
C ILE A 303 10.50 7.37 -8.42
N ASP A 304 11.73 7.27 -7.89
CA ASP A 304 12.16 6.18 -7.01
C ASP A 304 11.35 6.12 -5.70
N ASP A 305 10.94 7.26 -5.14
CA ASP A 305 10.10 7.30 -3.94
C ASP A 305 8.67 6.78 -4.21
N GLY A 306 8.26 6.74 -5.48
CA GLY A 306 7.01 6.13 -5.93
C GLY A 306 7.08 4.60 -6.05
N LEU A 307 8.28 4.01 -5.98
CA LEU A 307 8.46 2.56 -6.08
C LEU A 307 7.71 1.83 -4.97
N ARG A 308 6.96 0.82 -5.38
CA ARG A 308 6.26 -0.09 -4.47
C ARG A 308 6.61 -1.52 -4.84
N ALA A 309 6.90 -2.30 -3.81
CA ALA A 309 6.96 -3.75 -3.96
C ALA A 309 5.58 -4.28 -4.37
N LEU A 310 5.59 -5.38 -5.13
CA LEU A 310 4.35 -6.08 -5.46
C LEU A 310 3.64 -6.51 -4.17
N PRO A 311 2.31 -6.39 -4.09
CA PRO A 311 1.59 -6.76 -2.89
C PRO A 311 1.66 -8.27 -2.66
N ALA A 312 1.93 -8.66 -1.41
CA ALA A 312 1.94 -10.05 -0.95
C ALA A 312 0.53 -10.64 -1.00
N THR A 313 0.18 -11.23 -2.14
CA THR A 313 -1.16 -11.77 -2.43
C THR A 313 -1.05 -13.06 -3.23
N GLY A 314 -2.03 -13.96 -3.05
CA GLY A 314 -2.12 -15.20 -3.84
C GLY A 314 -2.22 -14.96 -5.35
N GLN A 315 -2.81 -13.83 -5.77
CA GLN A 315 -2.88 -13.45 -7.18
C GLN A 315 -1.50 -13.12 -7.75
N VAL A 316 -0.72 -12.28 -7.06
CA VAL A 316 0.66 -11.96 -7.49
C VAL A 316 1.50 -13.23 -7.52
N ALA A 317 1.41 -14.07 -6.49
CA ALA A 317 2.11 -15.35 -6.45
C ALA A 317 1.70 -16.28 -7.62
N GLY A 318 0.41 -16.33 -7.95
CA GLY A 318 -0.10 -17.10 -9.08
C GLY A 318 0.41 -16.59 -10.43
N GLN A 319 0.45 -15.26 -10.63
CA GLN A 319 1.01 -14.64 -11.83
C GLN A 319 2.51 -14.91 -11.97
N GLN A 320 3.27 -14.78 -10.89
CA GLN A 320 4.70 -15.09 -10.84
C GLN A 320 4.97 -16.58 -11.14
N GLY A 321 4.15 -17.48 -10.59
CA GLY A 321 4.24 -18.91 -10.88
C GLY A 321 3.94 -19.24 -12.34
N ALA A 322 2.91 -18.61 -12.92
CA ALA A 322 2.59 -18.76 -14.35
C ALA A 322 3.72 -18.24 -15.25
N TYR A 323 4.33 -17.10 -14.89
CA TYR A 323 5.49 -16.56 -15.59
C TYR A 323 6.66 -17.55 -15.61
N LEU A 324 7.05 -18.08 -14.44
CA LEU A 324 8.16 -19.04 -14.35
C LEU A 324 7.88 -20.36 -15.06
N ALA A 325 6.62 -20.77 -15.19
CA ALA A 325 6.27 -21.98 -15.93
C ALA A 325 6.47 -21.85 -17.45
N ILE A 326 6.57 -20.62 -17.97
CA ILE A 326 6.72 -20.33 -19.40
C ILE A 326 8.19 -20.09 -19.77
N CYS A 327 9.00 -19.59 -18.84
CA CYS A 327 10.42 -19.31 -19.03
C CYS A 327 11.28 -20.58 -19.05
#